data_AF-A0A426TWS6-F1
#
_entry.id   AF-A0A426TWS6-F1
#
_cell.length_a   1.000
_cell.length_b   1.000
_cell.length_c   1.000
_cell.angle_alpha   90.00
_cell.angle_beta   90.00
_cell.angle_gamma   90.00
#
_symmetry.space_group_name_H-M   'P 1'
#
loop_
_entity.id
_entity.type
_entity.pdbx_description
1 polymer ?
#
loop_
_entity_poly.entity_id
_entity_poly.type
_entity_poly.pdbx_seq_one_letter_code
_entity_poly.pdbx_strand_id
1 'polypeptide(L)'
;MAKGNFTIPTRVYLSAGQRTQLEFLLRQEERELDDLLTELLSNYLDSMPEAPEDAAQALGEAVNEELRRRRQELRRLRPRLRDPHNPAPTWLVQMVADLEAEIARLERQAGAR
;
A
#
# COMPACT_ATOMS: atom_id res chain seq x y z
N MET A 1 -14.68 -14.30 2.55
CA MET A 1 -13.83 -13.09 2.49
C MET A 1 -12.54 -13.43 3.22
N ALA A 2 -11.42 -13.56 2.50
CA ALA A 2 -10.14 -13.87 3.14
C ALA A 2 -9.69 -12.62 3.90
N LYS A 3 -9.81 -12.63 5.23
CA LYS A 3 -9.19 -11.63 6.10
C LYS A 3 -7.68 -11.76 5.88
N GLY A 4 -7.11 -10.89 5.05
CA GLY A 4 -5.67 -10.85 4.85
C GLY A 4 -5.03 -10.42 6.16
N ASN A 5 -4.24 -11.28 6.78
CA ASN A 5 -3.41 -10.88 7.91
C ASN A 5 -2.36 -9.90 7.37
N PHE A 6 -2.55 -8.61 7.63
CA PHE A 6 -1.55 -7.61 7.30
C PHE A 6 -0.44 -7.65 8.35
N THR A 7 0.79 -7.89 7.93
CA THR A 7 1.96 -7.79 8.81
C THR A 7 2.62 -6.44 8.57
N ILE A 8 2.70 -5.62 9.62
CA ILE A 8 3.40 -4.33 9.58
C ILE A 8 4.79 -4.53 10.21
N PRO A 9 5.88 -4.46 9.45
CA PRO A 9 7.22 -4.56 10.01
C PRO A 9 7.55 -3.28 10.80
N THR A 10 7.78 -3.43 12.10
CA THR A 10 8.07 -2.31 13.02
C THR A 10 9.51 -2.38 13.52
N ARG A 11 10.19 -1.23 13.56
CA ARG A 11 11.51 -1.08 14.22
C ARG A 11 11.38 -0.12 15.39
N VAL A 12 11.77 -0.58 16.57
CA VAL A 12 11.80 0.23 17.79
C VAL A 12 13.25 0.47 18.17
N TYR A 13 13.62 1.74 18.35
CA TYR A 13 14.96 2.13 18.79
C TYR A 13 14.96 2.30 20.31
N LEU A 14 15.76 1.49 20.99
CA LEU A 14 15.90 1.51 22.44
C LEU A 14 17.36 1.68 22.81
N SER A 15 17.63 2.42 23.90
CA SER A 15 18.94 2.35 24.54
C SER A 15 19.16 0.96 25.16
N ALA A 16 20.41 0.61 25.45
CA ALA A 16 20.72 -0.68 26.09
C ALA A 16 19.98 -0.87 27.42
N GLY A 17 19.89 0.19 28.25
CA GLY A 17 19.17 0.15 29.52
C GLY A 17 17.67 -0.05 29.33
N GLN A 18 17.06 0.66 28.37
CA GLN A 18 15.63 0.51 28.05
C GLN A 18 15.30 -0.89 27.53
N ARG A 19 16.18 -1.46 26.70
CA ARG A 19 16.03 -2.83 26.20
C ARG A 19 16.05 -3.84 27.35
N THR A 20 17.04 -3.77 28.24
CA THR A 20 17.12 -4.67 29.39
C THR A 20 15.90 -4.56 30.29
N GLN A 21 15.43 -3.34 30.53
CA GLN A 21 14.23 -3.11 31.34
C GLN A 21 12.98 -3.68 30.66
N LEU A 22 12.82 -3.48 29.35
CA LEU A 22 11.71 -4.04 28.58
C LEU A 22 11.72 -5.58 28.60
N GLU A 23 12.88 -6.20 28.34
CA GLU A 23 13.03 -7.65 28.38
C GLU A 23 12.75 -8.23 29.78
N PHE A 24 13.12 -7.51 30.85
CA PHE A 24 12.77 -7.89 32.21
C PHE A 24 11.27 -7.86 32.47
N LEU A 25 10.59 -6.78 32.06
CA LEU A 25 9.14 -6.62 32.24
C LEU A 25 8.36 -7.66 31.44
N LEU A 26 8.74 -7.91 30.19
CA LEU A 26 8.12 -8.93 29.34
C LEU A 26 8.23 -10.33 29.97
N ARG A 27 9.38 -10.67 30.54
CA ARG A 27 9.57 -11.94 31.26
C ARG A 27 8.75 -12.03 32.53
N GLN A 28 8.68 -10.95 33.30
CA GLN A 28 7.92 -10.90 34.54
C GLN A 28 6.42 -11.13 34.29
N GLU A 29 5.91 -10.64 33.16
CA GLU A 29 4.50 -10.78 32.76
C GLU A 29 4.24 -12.00 31.86
N GLU A 30 5.24 -12.86 31.63
CA GLU A 30 5.16 -14.01 30.71
C GLU A 30 4.59 -13.65 29.32
N ARG A 31 5.02 -12.50 28.80
CA ARG A 31 4.43 -11.88 27.62
C ARG A 31 5.46 -11.67 26.50
N GLU A 32 5.03 -11.90 25.27
CA GLU A 32 5.85 -11.65 24.08
C GLU A 32 5.76 -10.18 23.62
N LEU A 33 6.81 -9.71 22.94
CA LEU A 33 6.91 -8.31 22.51
C LEU A 33 5.89 -7.95 21.41
N ASP A 34 5.61 -8.87 20.49
CA ASP A 34 4.63 -8.68 19.43
C ASP A 34 3.21 -8.58 19.98
N ASP A 35 2.86 -9.40 20.98
CA ASP A 35 1.59 -9.31 21.70
C ASP A 35 1.46 -7.98 22.44
N LEU A 36 2.54 -7.48 23.07
CA LEU A 36 2.56 -6.16 23.69
C LEU A 36 2.36 -5.03 22.68
N LEU A 37 3.12 -5.05 21.58
CA LEU A 37 3.03 -4.02 20.55
C LEU A 37 1.67 -4.02 19.86
N THR A 38 1.09 -5.20 19.63
CA THR A 38 -0.24 -5.35 19.04
C THR A 38 -1.29 -4.75 19.94
N GLU A 39 -1.30 -5.09 21.24
CA GLU A 39 -2.28 -4.55 22.19
C GLU A 39 -2.14 -3.02 22.32
N LEU A 40 -0.91 -2.51 22.48
CA LEU A 40 -0.67 -1.07 22.59
C LEU A 40 -1.15 -0.32 21.35
N LEU A 41 -0.87 -0.85 20.15
CA LEU A 41 -1.30 -0.26 18.89
C LEU A 41 -2.83 -0.30 18.75
N SER A 42 -3.45 -1.44 19.07
CA SER A 42 -4.92 -1.58 19.05
C SER A 42 -5.59 -0.60 20.01
N ASN A 43 -5.17 -0.56 21.27
CA ASN A 43 -5.71 0.35 22.27
C ASN A 43 -5.54 1.82 21.87
N TYR A 44 -4.39 2.16 21.27
CA TYR A 44 -4.15 3.51 20.74
C TYR A 44 -5.12 3.85 19.61
N LEU A 45 -5.25 2.97 18.61
CA LEU A 45 -6.15 3.17 17.46
C LEU A 45 -7.62 3.25 17.89
N ASP A 46 -8.06 2.43 18.84
CA ASP A 46 -9.42 2.46 19.39
C ASP A 46 -9.71 3.77 20.13
N SER A 47 -8.68 4.41 20.70
CA SER A 47 -8.79 5.71 21.35
C SER A 47 -8.74 6.89 20.38
N MET A 48 -8.29 6.66 19.14
CA MET A 48 -8.27 7.72 18.14
C MET A 48 -9.69 7.99 17.66
N PRO A 49 -10.06 9.27 17.43
CA PRO A 49 -11.30 9.57 16.74
C PRO A 49 -11.27 8.87 15.37
N GLU A 50 -12.42 8.32 14.98
CA GLU A 50 -12.59 7.67 13.70
C GLU A 50 -12.08 8.61 12.60
N ALA A 51 -11.21 8.11 11.72
CA ALA A 51 -10.66 8.93 10.66
C ALA A 51 -11.82 9.55 9.87
N PRO A 52 -11.82 10.87 9.62
CA PRO A 52 -12.92 11.49 8.88
C PRO A 52 -13.08 10.74 7.55
N GLU A 53 -14.33 10.40 7.19
CA GLU A 53 -14.66 9.65 5.97
C GLU A 53 -14.00 10.28 4.72
N ASP A 54 -13.82 11.61 4.76
CA ASP A 54 -13.13 12.42 3.76
C ASP A 54 -11.71 11.92 3.44
N ALA A 55 -10.97 11.38 4.42
CA ALA A 55 -9.62 10.88 4.19
C ALA A 55 -9.62 9.58 3.35
N ALA A 56 -10.58 8.69 3.61
CA ALA A 56 -10.77 7.48 2.83
C ALA A 56 -11.33 7.78 1.43
N GLN A 57 -12.23 8.77 1.32
CA GLN A 57 -12.73 9.25 0.03
C GLN A 57 -11.59 9.90 -0.78
N ALA A 58 -10.82 10.81 -0.20
CA ALA A 58 -9.70 11.49 -0.87
C ALA A 58 -8.63 10.51 -1.40
N LEU A 59 -8.31 9.45 -0.64
CA LEU A 59 -7.39 8.41 -1.11
C LEU A 59 -7.98 7.65 -2.30
N GLY A 60 -9.27 7.31 -2.25
CA GLY A 60 -9.97 6.64 -3.34
C GLY A 60 -10.06 7.50 -4.60
N GLU A 61 -10.34 8.81 -4.44
CA GLU A 61 -10.35 9.78 -5.52
C GLU A 61 -8.98 9.97 -6.16
N ALA A 62 -7.92 10.04 -5.35
CA ALA A 62 -6.55 10.13 -5.85
C ALA A 62 -6.14 8.89 -6.67
N VAL A 63 -6.49 7.69 -6.20
CA VAL A 63 -6.25 6.43 -6.95
C VAL A 63 -7.05 6.41 -8.25
N ASN A 64 -8.32 6.84 -8.22
CA ASN A 64 -9.18 6.90 -9.41
C ASN A 64 -8.67 7.91 -10.44
N GLU A 65 -8.15 9.05 -9.99
CA GLU A 65 -7.62 10.08 -10.88
C GLU A 65 -6.30 9.64 -11.52
N GLU A 66 -5.42 8.98 -10.77
CA GLU A 66 -4.20 8.39 -11.34
C GLU A 66 -4.55 7.30 -12.37
N LEU A 67 -5.52 6.45 -12.07
CA LEU A 67 -6.01 5.42 -12.99
C LEU A 67 -6.64 6.03 -14.26
N ARG A 68 -7.35 7.16 -14.14
CA ARG A 68 -7.84 7.94 -15.29
C ARG A 68 -6.68 8.46 -16.15
N ARG A 69 -5.64 9.05 -15.53
CA ARG A 69 -4.46 9.56 -16.25
C ARG A 69 -3.74 8.46 -17.02
N ARG A 70 -3.44 7.32 -16.38
CA ARG A 70 -2.76 6.18 -17.02
C ARG A 70 -3.55 5.59 -18.19
N ARG A 71 -4.88 5.49 -18.05
CA ARG A 71 -5.76 5.05 -19.16
C ARG A 71 -5.76 6.04 -20.34
N GLN A 72 -5.72 7.35 -20.07
CA GLN A 72 -5.62 8.35 -21.14
C GLN A 72 -4.28 8.27 -21.87
N GLU A 73 -3.18 8.07 -21.13
CA GLU A 73 -1.85 7.87 -21.69
C GLU A 73 -1.80 6.63 -22.58
N LEU A 74 -2.33 5.49 -22.10
CA LEU A 74 -2.43 4.26 -22.89
C LEU A 74 -3.28 4.46 -24.16
N ARG A 75 -4.40 5.18 -24.07
CA ARG A 75 -5.25 5.51 -25.24
C ARG A 75 -4.51 6.35 -26.28
N ARG A 76 -3.62 7.26 -25.85
CA ARG A 76 -2.78 8.06 -26.76
C ARG A 76 -1.70 7.24 -27.45
N LEU A 77 -1.15 6.24 -26.76
CA LEU A 77 -0.02 5.44 -27.27
C LEU A 77 -0.46 4.24 -28.14
N ARG A 78 -1.65 3.70 -27.91
CA ARG A 78 -2.19 2.55 -28.68
C ARG A 78 -2.24 2.75 -30.20
N PRO A 79 -2.63 3.91 -30.75
CA PRO A 79 -2.59 4.14 -32.19
C PRO A 79 -1.18 4.06 -32.78
N ARG A 80 -0.16 4.51 -32.02
CA ARG A 80 1.25 4.48 -32.44
C ARG A 80 1.84 3.06 -32.48
N LEU A 81 1.25 2.13 -31.72
CA LEU A 81 1.60 0.70 -31.76
C LEU A 81 0.98 -0.04 -32.93
N ARG A 82 -0.13 0.46 -33.47
CA ARG A 82 -0.91 -0.18 -34.54
C ARG A 82 -0.65 0.45 -35.91
N ASP A 83 0.29 1.38 -36.01
CA ASP A 83 0.66 2.02 -37.27
C ASP A 83 1.26 0.97 -38.23
N PRO A 84 0.58 0.62 -39.33
CA PRO A 84 1.06 -0.39 -40.28
C PRO A 84 2.30 0.07 -41.06
N HIS A 85 2.55 1.38 -41.10
CA HIS A 85 3.63 1.99 -41.88
C HIS A 85 4.87 2.29 -41.04
N ASN A 86 4.78 2.20 -39.72
CA ASN A 86 5.89 2.45 -38.81
C ASN A 86 5.89 1.42 -37.67
N PRO A 87 6.73 0.37 -37.74
CA PRO A 87 6.79 -0.63 -36.68
C PRO A 87 7.20 0.03 -35.35
N ALA A 88 6.45 -0.29 -34.29
CA ALA A 88 6.66 0.32 -32.99
C ALA A 88 8.08 0.04 -32.45
N PRO A 89 8.79 1.07 -31.97
CA PRO A 89 10.07 0.85 -31.30
C PRO A 89 9.91 -0.05 -30.07
N THR A 90 10.91 -0.89 -29.79
CA THR A 90 10.87 -1.83 -28.65
C THR A 90 10.62 -1.13 -27.31
N TRP A 91 11.17 0.07 -27.12
CA TRP A 91 10.95 0.87 -25.91
C TRP A 91 9.48 1.30 -25.75
N LEU A 92 8.74 1.50 -26.84
CA LEU A 92 7.33 1.89 -26.83
C LEU A 92 6.43 0.68 -26.48
N VAL A 93 6.77 -0.50 -27.00
CA VAL A 93 6.12 -1.76 -26.64
C VAL A 93 6.28 -2.02 -25.14
N GLN A 94 7.50 -1.86 -24.61
CA GLN A 94 7.79 -2.04 -23.19
C GLN A 94 7.02 -1.04 -22.33
N MET A 95 7.04 0.25 -22.69
CA MET A 95 6.33 1.29 -21.93
C MET A 95 4.82 1.04 -21.87
N VAL A 96 4.23 0.52 -22.94
CA VAL A 96 2.80 0.17 -22.93
C VAL A 96 2.51 -1.05 -22.06
N ALA A 97 3.37 -2.07 -22.07
CA ALA A 97 3.26 -3.21 -21.16
C ALA A 97 3.36 -2.77 -19.69
N ASP A 98 4.28 -1.86 -19.37
CA ASP A 98 4.45 -1.31 -18.03
C ASP A 98 3.22 -0.51 -17.58
N LEU A 99 2.65 0.32 -18.49
CA LEU A 99 1.42 1.06 -18.24
C LEU A 99 0.21 0.14 -18.02
N GLU A 100 0.09 -0.94 -18.78
CA GLU A 100 -0.99 -1.93 -18.62
C GLU A 100 -0.87 -2.69 -17.29
N ALA A 101 0.35 -3.04 -16.87
CA ALA A 101 0.61 -3.66 -15.57
C ALA A 101 0.27 -2.72 -14.40
N GLU A 102 0.62 -1.44 -14.51
CA GLU A 102 0.33 -0.45 -13.46
C GLU A 102 -1.18 -0.15 -13.38
N ILE A 103 -1.90 -0.08 -14.52
CA ILE A 103 -3.36 0.03 -14.52
C ILE A 103 -3.99 -1.17 -13.81
N ALA A 104 -3.56 -2.41 -14.12
CA ALA A 104 -4.09 -3.61 -13.47
C ALA A 104 -3.82 -3.64 -11.95
N ARG A 105 -2.69 -3.08 -11.50
CA ARG A 105 -2.39 -2.91 -10.08
C ARG A 105 -3.34 -1.90 -9.42
N LEU A 106 -3.52 -0.72 -10.02
CA LEU A 106 -4.39 0.33 -9.51
C LEU A 106 -5.87 -0.11 -9.51
N GLU A 107 -6.32 -0.89 -10.49
CA GLU A 107 -7.67 -1.47 -10.53
C GLU A 107 -7.92 -2.43 -9.37
N ARG A 108 -6.94 -3.27 -9.02
CA ARG A 108 -7.02 -4.13 -7.83
C ARG A 108 -7.08 -3.33 -6.54
N GLN A 109 -6.36 -2.21 -6.47
CA GLN A 109 -6.37 -1.32 -5.30
C GLN A 109 -7.69 -0.54 -5.17
N ALA A 110 -8.30 -0.16 -6.30
CA ALA A 110 -9.60 0.52 -6.33
C ALA A 110 -10.79 -0.42 -6.09
N GLY A 111 -10.71 -1.69 -6.52
CA GLY A 111 -11.77 -2.70 -6.39
C GLY A 111 -11.72 -3.54 -5.12
N ALA A 112 -10.71 -3.38 -4.27
CA ALA A 112 -10.59 -4.10 -2.98
C ALA A 112 -11.42 -3.46 -1.84
N ARG A 113 -12.54 -2.82 -2.16
CA ARG A 113 -13.50 -2.24 -1.21
C ARG A 113 -14.76 -3.09 -1.10
#